data_AF-A0A7J6RFB6-F1
#
_entry.id   AF-A0A7J6RFB6-F1
#
_cell.length_a   1.000
_cell.length_b   1.000
_cell.length_c   1.000
_cell.angle_alpha   90.00
_cell.angle_beta   90.00
_cell.angle_gamma   90.00
#
_symmetry.space_group_name_H-M   'P 1'
#
loop_
_entity.id
_entity.type
_entity.pdbx_description
1 polymer ?
#
loop_
_entity_poly.entity_id
_entity_poly.type
_entity_poly.pdbx_seq_one_letter_code
_entity_poly.pdbx_strand_id
1 'polypeptide(L)'
;MNAHNSLFFLLFLTIVSCSATASSIGEGEAKKNTLQRLTQQAFEDTRGRSAIITLDTDDYKELIIDNPRPYHVFVLITAPQTVCDVCGPIGQSFSQAAIAHYMADDDDEEEEPVFFVQLDAFNNRDFQTIHSFKSVPHLVHLHEGSKLKHRKSSMEYRIPPAETYHQTQLEPPVGEILDWMNTKTGRHVEVYVSRHDRLMHTLKLASLAVAAVALLLYGLYAARRWPIVCVVAALLIEMISTSGIFYNLLNGMVLVGKDRNGEPEYIMRGFRGQYLGEGLFCSSMMIVSGLSLLVAARAPYWVNSRIKSRFLSLAFLGLSLISGWSVWQCYKYKTGMDTTRGGVAGRSVQERVRGQRQSTVTKILPASSGGINADTTTTTACLHPASEQDGSGLTEGVAGASKAMEQVFWLVREDMVRMRSPDEDARLNQLVEEASDDEGLLIDTLLVSVLLPR
;
A
#
# COMPACT_ATOMS: atom_id res chain seq x y z
N MET A 1 -85.69 -5.37 0.98
CA MET A 1 -84.41 -4.84 0.43
C MET A 1 -83.43 -6.00 0.43
N ASN A 2 -82.92 -6.34 -0.74
CA ASN A 2 -82.74 -7.73 -1.17
C ASN A 2 -81.31 -8.25 -0.93
N ALA A 3 -81.18 -9.30 -0.11
CA ALA A 3 -79.92 -10.02 0.12
C ALA A 3 -79.30 -10.59 -1.18
N HIS A 4 -80.10 -10.84 -2.21
CA HIS A 4 -79.63 -11.31 -3.52
C HIS A 4 -78.76 -10.30 -4.28
N ASN A 5 -78.97 -9.00 -4.10
CA ASN A 5 -78.16 -7.99 -4.80
C ASN A 5 -76.79 -7.79 -4.15
N SER A 6 -76.64 -8.14 -2.87
CA SER A 6 -75.36 -8.01 -2.16
C SER A 6 -74.38 -9.14 -2.49
N LEU A 7 -74.89 -10.35 -2.78
CA LEU A 7 -74.05 -11.50 -3.13
C LEU A 7 -73.43 -11.36 -4.53
N PHE A 8 -74.20 -10.85 -5.49
CA PHE A 8 -73.70 -10.59 -6.85
C PHE A 8 -72.63 -9.50 -6.89
N PHE A 9 -72.75 -8.47 -6.05
CA PHE A 9 -71.78 -7.38 -5.97
C PHE A 9 -70.43 -7.84 -5.39
N LEU A 10 -70.46 -8.72 -4.37
CA LEU A 10 -69.25 -9.31 -3.79
C LEU A 10 -68.55 -10.30 -4.75
N LEU A 11 -69.31 -11.04 -5.56
CA LEU A 11 -68.75 -11.97 -6.55
C LEU A 11 -68.12 -11.21 -7.74
N PHE A 12 -68.69 -10.08 -8.15
CA PHE A 12 -68.08 -9.21 -9.16
C PHE A 12 -66.81 -8.52 -8.63
N LEU A 13 -66.81 -8.06 -7.38
CA LEU A 13 -65.61 -7.46 -6.76
C LEU A 13 -64.44 -8.45 -6.62
N THR A 14 -64.73 -9.72 -6.33
CA THR A 14 -63.69 -10.76 -6.23
C THR A 14 -63.14 -11.15 -7.61
N ILE A 15 -63.98 -11.23 -8.65
CA ILE A 15 -63.51 -11.51 -10.02
C ILE A 15 -62.70 -10.34 -10.58
N VAL A 16 -63.15 -9.09 -10.38
CA VAL A 16 -62.42 -7.89 -10.86
C VAL A 16 -61.09 -7.70 -10.11
N SER A 17 -61.03 -8.02 -8.81
CA SER A 17 -59.77 -7.97 -8.04
C SER A 17 -58.77 -9.06 -8.46
N CYS A 18 -59.24 -10.22 -8.95
CA CYS A 18 -58.37 -11.33 -9.35
C CYS A 18 -57.76 -11.12 -10.75
N SER A 19 -58.49 -10.48 -11.67
CA SER A 19 -57.96 -10.15 -12.99
C SER A 19 -56.86 -9.07 -12.95
N ALA A 20 -56.90 -8.16 -11.98
CA ALA A 20 -55.89 -7.11 -11.83
C ALA A 20 -54.53 -7.65 -11.34
N THR A 21 -54.52 -8.71 -10.53
CA THR A 21 -53.28 -9.32 -10.03
C THR A 21 -52.62 -10.26 -11.04
N ALA A 22 -53.40 -10.85 -11.96
CA ALA A 22 -52.85 -11.71 -13.01
C ALA A 22 -52.06 -10.92 -14.07
N SER A 23 -52.47 -9.68 -14.37
CA SER A 23 -51.80 -8.85 -15.37
C SER A 23 -50.40 -8.40 -14.97
N SER A 24 -50.16 -8.14 -13.68
CA SER A 24 -48.84 -7.72 -13.20
C SER A 24 -47.81 -8.85 -13.26
N ILE A 25 -48.22 -10.09 -12.97
CA ILE A 25 -47.30 -11.24 -12.97
C ILE A 25 -46.74 -11.49 -14.38
N GLY A 26 -47.57 -11.36 -15.43
CA GLY A 26 -47.14 -11.55 -16.81
C GLY A 26 -46.13 -10.50 -17.32
N GLU A 27 -46.20 -9.26 -16.85
CA GLU A 27 -45.22 -8.22 -17.23
C GLU A 27 -43.84 -8.49 -16.60
N GLY A 28 -43.79 -8.99 -15.36
CA GLY A 28 -42.53 -9.31 -14.68
C GLY A 28 -41.75 -10.44 -15.36
N GLU A 29 -42.45 -11.49 -15.80
CA GLU A 29 -41.81 -12.59 -16.53
C GLU A 29 -41.28 -12.17 -17.90
N ALA A 30 -41.98 -11.28 -18.61
CA ALA A 30 -41.51 -10.75 -19.89
C ALA A 30 -40.19 -9.97 -19.74
N LYS A 31 -40.05 -9.19 -18.67
CA LYS A 31 -38.81 -8.48 -18.33
C LYS A 31 -37.68 -9.43 -17.97
N LYS A 32 -37.96 -10.45 -17.14
CA LYS A 32 -37.01 -11.52 -16.79
C LYS A 32 -36.44 -12.20 -18.05
N ASN A 33 -37.32 -12.63 -18.96
CA ASN A 33 -36.92 -13.28 -20.20
C ASN A 33 -36.08 -12.36 -21.10
N THR A 34 -36.40 -11.07 -21.11
CA THR A 34 -35.64 -10.07 -21.87
C THR A 34 -34.23 -9.91 -21.30
N LEU A 35 -34.08 -9.77 -19.98
CA LEU A 35 -32.78 -9.68 -19.32
C LEU A 35 -31.95 -10.95 -19.48
N GLN A 36 -32.58 -12.12 -19.41
CA GLN A 36 -31.90 -13.40 -19.65
C GLN A 36 -31.34 -13.49 -21.07
N ARG A 37 -32.13 -13.09 -22.07
CA ARG A 37 -31.67 -13.03 -23.47
C ARG A 37 -30.51 -12.05 -23.65
N LEU A 38 -30.59 -10.87 -23.02
CA LEU A 38 -29.52 -9.88 -23.09
C LEU A 38 -28.24 -10.34 -22.39
N THR A 39 -28.36 -11.07 -21.28
CA THR A 39 -27.22 -11.67 -20.56
C THR A 39 -26.53 -12.71 -21.43
N GLN A 40 -27.30 -13.63 -22.02
CA GLN A 40 -26.77 -14.64 -22.93
C GLN A 40 -26.08 -14.00 -24.14
N GLN A 41 -26.70 -12.98 -24.74
CA GLN A 41 -26.12 -12.24 -25.86
C GLN A 41 -24.79 -11.56 -25.45
N ALA A 42 -24.74 -10.89 -24.29
CA ALA A 42 -23.52 -10.25 -23.81
C ALA A 42 -22.40 -11.27 -23.54
N PHE A 43 -22.75 -12.44 -23.02
CA PHE A 43 -21.81 -13.53 -22.77
C PHE A 43 -21.24 -14.11 -24.08
N GLU A 44 -22.09 -14.33 -25.09
CA GLU A 44 -21.69 -14.80 -26.42
C GLU A 44 -20.83 -13.76 -27.16
N ASP A 45 -21.24 -12.49 -27.20
CA ASP A 45 -20.54 -11.40 -27.87
C ASP A 45 -19.12 -11.18 -27.30
N THR A 46 -18.97 -11.38 -25.99
CA THR A 46 -17.68 -11.23 -25.30
C THR A 46 -16.85 -12.51 -25.29
N ARG A 47 -17.30 -13.58 -25.95
CA ARG A 47 -16.68 -14.92 -25.95
C ARG A 47 -16.45 -15.46 -24.53
N GLY A 48 -17.44 -15.26 -23.67
CA GLY A 48 -17.44 -15.69 -22.28
C GLY A 48 -16.54 -14.88 -21.35
N ARG A 49 -16.23 -13.62 -21.71
CA ARG A 49 -15.38 -12.72 -20.91
C ARG A 49 -16.17 -11.73 -20.06
N SER A 50 -17.49 -11.63 -20.24
CA SER A 50 -18.36 -10.77 -19.45
C SER A 50 -19.79 -11.28 -19.50
N ALA A 51 -20.48 -11.28 -18.36
CA ALA A 51 -21.92 -11.53 -18.25
C ALA A 51 -22.69 -10.22 -17.94
N ILE A 52 -22.09 -9.06 -18.25
CA ILE A 52 -22.66 -7.74 -17.95
C ILE A 52 -23.48 -7.22 -19.13
N ILE A 53 -24.72 -6.82 -18.86
CA ILE A 53 -25.60 -6.13 -19.80
C ILE A 53 -25.30 -4.63 -19.78
N THR A 54 -25.10 -4.01 -20.93
CA THR A 54 -25.04 -2.55 -21.04
C THR A 54 -26.42 -2.04 -21.42
N LEU A 55 -27.00 -1.13 -20.62
CA LEU A 55 -28.33 -0.58 -20.86
C LEU A 55 -28.28 0.93 -21.10
N ASP A 56 -29.23 1.40 -21.92
CA ASP A 56 -29.53 2.82 -22.07
C ASP A 56 -30.50 3.31 -21.00
N THR A 57 -30.74 4.62 -20.96
CA THR A 57 -31.59 5.25 -19.94
C THR A 57 -33.04 4.75 -19.99
N ASP A 58 -33.57 4.47 -21.19
CA ASP A 58 -34.96 4.05 -21.34
C ASP A 58 -35.14 2.57 -20.97
N ASP A 59 -34.23 1.71 -21.42
CA ASP A 59 -34.18 0.30 -21.00
C ASP A 59 -34.00 0.18 -19.47
N TYR A 60 -33.19 1.07 -18.87
CA TYR A 60 -33.02 1.10 -17.42
C TYR A 60 -34.34 1.39 -16.69
N LYS A 61 -35.14 2.36 -17.18
CA LYS A 61 -36.44 2.67 -16.56
C LYS A 61 -37.40 1.48 -16.68
N GLU A 62 -37.51 0.92 -17.88
CA GLU A 62 -38.45 -0.16 -18.16
C GLU A 62 -38.08 -1.47 -17.45
N LEU A 63 -36.80 -1.87 -17.50
CA LEU A 63 -36.33 -3.17 -17.02
C LEU A 63 -35.91 -3.16 -15.55
N ILE A 64 -35.53 -2.01 -14.97
CA ILE A 64 -34.95 -1.95 -13.62
C ILE A 64 -35.74 -1.08 -12.66
N ILE A 65 -36.32 0.04 -13.11
CA ILE A 65 -37.12 0.89 -12.22
C ILE A 65 -38.55 0.36 -12.09
N ASP A 66 -39.20 0.03 -13.21
CA ASP A 66 -40.62 -0.29 -13.23
C ASP A 66 -40.93 -1.65 -12.58
N ASN A 67 -41.94 -1.68 -11.72
CA ASN A 67 -42.46 -2.91 -11.12
C ASN A 67 -43.40 -3.65 -12.10
N PRO A 68 -43.54 -4.98 -12.00
CA PRO A 68 -42.90 -5.89 -11.04
C PRO A 68 -41.53 -6.43 -11.49
N ARG A 69 -40.69 -6.84 -10.53
CA ARG A 69 -39.30 -7.30 -10.74
C ARG A 69 -39.03 -8.59 -9.96
N PRO A 70 -39.41 -9.77 -10.48
CA PRO A 70 -39.18 -11.05 -9.82
C PRO A 70 -37.73 -11.55 -10.04
N TYR A 71 -36.75 -10.69 -9.75
CA TYR A 71 -35.32 -10.96 -9.98
C TYR A 71 -34.42 -9.97 -9.23
N HIS A 72 -33.17 -10.37 -9.00
CA HIS A 72 -32.12 -9.53 -8.47
C HIS A 72 -31.34 -8.86 -9.61
N VAL A 73 -31.05 -7.56 -9.47
CA VAL A 73 -30.19 -6.82 -10.40
C VAL A 73 -29.10 -6.11 -9.64
N PHE A 74 -27.86 -6.32 -10.04
CA PHE A 74 -26.73 -5.50 -9.63
C PHE A 74 -26.40 -4.50 -10.74
N VAL A 75 -26.41 -3.22 -10.38
CA VAL A 75 -26.20 -2.10 -11.31
C VAL A 75 -24.90 -1.40 -10.95
N LEU A 76 -23.92 -1.46 -11.85
CA LEU A 76 -22.70 -0.67 -11.79
C LEU A 76 -22.86 0.61 -12.62
N ILE A 77 -22.86 1.75 -11.93
CA ILE A 77 -22.88 3.07 -12.53
C ILE A 77 -21.44 3.53 -12.63
N THR A 78 -20.95 3.74 -13.85
CA THR A 78 -19.54 3.99 -14.12
C THR A 78 -19.36 5.02 -15.23
N ALA A 79 -18.11 5.33 -15.55
CA ALA A 79 -17.71 6.20 -16.66
C ALA A 79 -16.49 5.60 -17.37
N PRO A 80 -16.20 6.01 -18.62
CA PRO A 80 -15.01 5.57 -19.34
C PRO A 80 -13.73 5.86 -18.55
N GLN A 81 -12.75 4.96 -18.62
CA GLN A 81 -11.46 5.09 -17.92
C GLN A 81 -10.71 6.38 -18.28
N THR A 82 -10.96 6.96 -19.45
CA THR A 82 -10.38 8.24 -19.87
C THR A 82 -10.81 9.43 -19.00
N VAL A 83 -11.93 9.30 -18.28
CA VAL A 83 -12.51 10.33 -17.43
C VAL A 83 -12.44 9.95 -15.94
N CYS A 84 -12.37 8.66 -15.64
CA CYS A 84 -12.43 8.13 -14.27
C CYS A 84 -11.44 7.00 -14.05
N ASP A 85 -10.33 7.30 -13.35
CA ASP A 85 -9.29 6.32 -13.04
C ASP A 85 -9.80 5.20 -12.10
N VAL A 86 -10.71 5.53 -11.18
CA VAL A 86 -11.27 4.59 -10.19
C VAL A 86 -12.29 3.62 -10.81
N CYS A 87 -12.91 4.02 -11.91
CA CYS A 87 -13.97 3.27 -12.59
C CYS A 87 -13.46 2.00 -13.27
N GLY A 88 -12.18 2.00 -13.68
CA GLY A 88 -11.55 0.85 -14.33
C GLY A 88 -11.41 -0.36 -13.41
N PRO A 89 -10.71 -0.23 -12.27
CA PRO A 89 -10.50 -1.34 -11.34
C PRO A 89 -11.79 -1.95 -10.81
N ILE A 90 -12.76 -1.13 -10.37
CA ILE A 90 -14.04 -1.65 -9.86
C ILE A 90 -14.85 -2.36 -10.96
N GLY A 91 -14.82 -1.85 -12.20
CA GLY A 91 -15.50 -2.48 -13.32
C GLY A 91 -14.94 -3.86 -13.65
N GLN A 92 -13.62 -4.04 -13.53
CA GLN A 92 -12.98 -5.35 -13.69
C GLN A 92 -13.40 -6.33 -12.59
N SER A 93 -13.37 -5.89 -11.33
CA SER A 93 -13.81 -6.73 -10.20
C SER A 93 -15.29 -7.10 -10.31
N PHE A 94 -16.14 -6.15 -10.72
CA PHE A 94 -17.57 -6.38 -10.96
C PHE A 94 -17.82 -7.39 -12.09
N SER A 95 -17.07 -7.28 -13.20
CA SER A 95 -17.18 -8.22 -14.33
C SER A 95 -16.78 -9.64 -13.95
N GLN A 96 -15.73 -9.82 -13.16
CA GLN A 96 -15.34 -11.14 -12.66
C GLN A 96 -16.40 -11.74 -11.71
N ALA A 97 -16.97 -10.92 -10.83
CA ALA A 97 -18.05 -11.36 -9.94
C ALA A 97 -19.31 -11.75 -10.74
N ALA A 98 -19.67 -10.98 -11.77
CA ALA A 98 -20.79 -11.28 -12.65
C ALA A 98 -20.62 -12.63 -13.38
N ILE A 99 -19.42 -12.92 -13.88
CA ILE A 99 -19.11 -14.21 -14.52
C ILE A 99 -19.22 -15.34 -13.50
N ALA A 100 -18.73 -15.15 -12.27
CA ALA A 100 -18.79 -16.17 -11.24
C ALA A 100 -20.25 -16.56 -10.93
N HIS A 101 -21.14 -15.56 -10.80
CA HIS A 101 -22.56 -15.81 -10.61
C HIS A 101 -23.21 -16.47 -11.83
N TYR A 102 -22.92 -16.00 -13.05
CA TYR A 102 -23.47 -16.60 -14.27
C TYR A 102 -23.06 -18.07 -14.45
N MET A 103 -21.81 -18.42 -14.10
CA MET A 103 -21.29 -19.79 -14.16
C MET A 103 -21.80 -20.68 -13.02
N ALA A 104 -22.29 -20.09 -11.94
CA ALA A 104 -22.83 -20.82 -10.80
C ALA A 104 -24.35 -21.03 -10.91
N ASP A 105 -25.03 -20.35 -11.83
CA ASP A 105 -26.49 -20.36 -12.03
C ASP A 105 -26.99 -21.65 -12.73
N ASP A 106 -26.24 -22.76 -12.62
CA ASP A 106 -26.61 -24.06 -13.17
C ASP A 106 -27.65 -24.75 -12.25
N ASP A 107 -28.91 -24.81 -12.74
CA ASP A 107 -30.00 -25.75 -12.41
C ASP A 107 -30.92 -25.55 -11.19
N ASP A 108 -30.73 -24.55 -10.32
CA ASP A 108 -31.67 -24.32 -9.21
C ASP A 108 -32.88 -23.46 -9.63
N GLU A 109 -33.94 -24.10 -10.16
CA GLU A 109 -35.22 -23.46 -10.53
C GLU A 109 -35.92 -22.73 -9.36
N GLU A 110 -35.55 -23.04 -8.11
CA GLU A 110 -36.16 -22.46 -6.91
C GLU A 110 -35.62 -21.06 -6.56
N GLU A 111 -34.47 -20.65 -7.11
CA GLU A 111 -33.85 -19.37 -6.77
C GLU A 111 -34.21 -18.23 -7.73
N GLU A 112 -34.33 -17.00 -7.19
CA GLU A 112 -34.55 -15.81 -8.00
C GLU A 112 -33.32 -15.52 -8.89
N PRO A 113 -33.50 -15.27 -10.19
CA PRO A 113 -32.38 -15.08 -11.11
C PRO A 113 -31.66 -13.75 -10.82
N VAL A 114 -30.34 -13.74 -11.05
CA VAL A 114 -29.45 -12.61 -10.76
C VAL A 114 -28.89 -12.04 -12.07
N PHE A 115 -29.11 -10.75 -12.30
CA PHE A 115 -28.64 -10.04 -13.50
C PHE A 115 -27.62 -8.96 -13.16
N PHE A 116 -26.66 -8.75 -14.06
CA PHE A 116 -25.59 -7.76 -13.90
C PHE A 116 -25.68 -6.72 -15.00
N VAL A 117 -25.73 -5.45 -14.60
CA VAL A 117 -25.97 -4.32 -15.50
C VAL A 117 -24.91 -3.25 -15.28
N GLN A 118 -24.40 -2.70 -16.37
CA GLN A 118 -23.48 -1.58 -16.36
C GLN A 118 -24.10 -0.39 -17.10
N LEU A 119 -24.01 0.79 -16.48
CA LEU A 119 -24.51 2.04 -17.01
C LEU A 119 -23.36 3.04 -17.13
N ASP A 120 -23.23 3.62 -18.32
CA ASP A 120 -22.29 4.71 -18.56
C ASP A 120 -22.95 6.06 -18.27
N ALA A 121 -22.64 6.63 -17.11
CA ALA A 121 -23.17 7.93 -16.69
C ALA A 121 -22.60 9.10 -17.50
N PHE A 122 -21.49 8.93 -18.22
CA PHE A 122 -20.90 9.99 -19.05
C PHE A 122 -21.69 10.21 -20.33
N ASN A 123 -22.06 9.12 -21.00
CA ASN A 123 -22.85 9.14 -22.23
C ASN A 123 -24.36 9.35 -21.93
N ASN A 124 -24.86 8.81 -20.81
CA ASN A 124 -26.27 8.89 -20.43
C ASN A 124 -26.49 9.85 -19.24
N ARG A 125 -26.51 11.16 -19.50
CA ARG A 125 -26.66 12.21 -18.45
C ARG A 125 -28.00 12.18 -17.73
N ASP A 126 -29.06 11.75 -18.40
CA ASP A 126 -30.41 11.70 -17.83
C ASP A 126 -30.46 10.78 -16.61
N PHE A 127 -29.65 9.71 -16.60
CA PHE A 127 -29.52 8.80 -15.47
C PHE A 127 -29.04 9.48 -14.19
N GLN A 128 -28.08 10.41 -14.30
CA GLN A 128 -27.58 11.16 -13.14
C GLN A 128 -28.70 11.99 -12.50
N THR A 129 -29.67 12.45 -13.31
CA THR A 129 -30.83 13.21 -12.84
C THR A 129 -31.84 12.31 -12.13
N ILE A 130 -32.05 11.08 -12.64
CA ILE A 130 -32.99 10.10 -12.07
C ILE A 130 -32.63 9.74 -10.63
N HIS A 131 -31.34 9.55 -10.32
CA HIS A 131 -30.90 9.16 -8.97
C HIS A 131 -30.18 10.25 -8.19
N SER A 132 -29.96 11.43 -8.79
CA SER A 132 -29.21 12.54 -8.21
C SER A 132 -27.81 12.15 -7.71
N PHE A 133 -27.14 11.23 -8.41
CA PHE A 133 -25.75 10.88 -8.13
C PHE A 133 -24.83 12.03 -8.53
N LYS A 134 -23.96 12.44 -7.60
CA LYS A 134 -22.98 13.54 -7.82
C LYS A 134 -21.60 13.04 -8.24
N SER A 135 -21.38 11.73 -8.17
CA SER A 135 -20.09 11.08 -8.42
C SER A 135 -20.31 9.71 -9.03
N VAL A 136 -19.26 9.14 -9.59
CA VAL A 136 -19.14 7.74 -10.03
C VAL A 136 -17.79 7.21 -9.52
N PRO A 137 -17.60 5.89 -9.33
CA PRO A 137 -18.55 4.80 -9.57
C PRO A 137 -19.53 4.56 -8.39
N HIS A 138 -20.69 3.96 -8.67
CA HIS A 138 -21.62 3.44 -7.66
C HIS A 138 -22.07 2.03 -8.02
N LEU A 139 -22.12 1.13 -7.04
CA LEU A 139 -22.62 -0.23 -7.21
C LEU A 139 -23.87 -0.41 -6.34
N VAL A 140 -24.97 -0.81 -6.96
CA VAL A 140 -26.30 -0.85 -6.34
C VAL A 140 -26.94 -2.21 -6.58
N HIS A 141 -27.64 -2.72 -5.58
CA HIS A 141 -28.48 -3.92 -5.65
C HIS A 141 -29.96 -3.52 -5.68
N LEU A 142 -30.75 -4.13 -6.56
CA LEU A 142 -32.20 -3.93 -6.64
C LEU A 142 -32.89 -5.29 -6.74
N HIS A 143 -33.91 -5.50 -5.93
CA HIS A 143 -34.74 -6.72 -5.93
C HIS A 143 -36.24 -6.37 -5.85
N GLU A 144 -37.13 -7.36 -5.83
CA GLU A 144 -38.58 -7.16 -5.79
C GLU A 144 -39.02 -6.27 -4.60
N GLY A 145 -38.44 -6.51 -3.42
CA GLY A 145 -38.72 -5.78 -2.18
C GLY A 145 -38.08 -4.39 -2.09
N SER A 146 -37.21 -4.02 -3.03
CA SER A 146 -36.57 -2.69 -3.07
C SER A 146 -37.58 -1.61 -3.44
N LYS A 147 -38.17 -0.97 -2.43
CA LYS A 147 -39.06 0.18 -2.63
C LYS A 147 -38.22 1.42 -2.95
N LEU A 148 -38.04 1.70 -4.24
CA LEU A 148 -37.51 2.98 -4.70
C LEU A 148 -38.47 4.09 -4.23
N LYS A 149 -38.01 4.97 -3.33
CA LYS A 149 -38.84 6.05 -2.80
C LYS A 149 -38.92 7.16 -3.83
N HIS A 150 -40.07 7.29 -4.48
CA HIS A 150 -40.37 8.44 -5.33
C HIS A 150 -40.54 9.68 -4.47
N ARG A 151 -39.76 10.73 -4.74
CA ARG A 151 -39.94 12.02 -4.08
C ARG A 151 -41.16 12.70 -4.69
N LYS A 152 -42.22 12.93 -3.91
CA LYS A 152 -43.54 13.42 -4.40
C LYS A 152 -43.50 14.72 -5.25
N SER A 153 -42.38 15.44 -5.33
CA SER A 153 -42.22 16.64 -6.18
C SER A 153 -41.02 16.61 -7.14
N SER A 154 -40.31 15.48 -7.30
CA SER A 154 -39.24 15.34 -8.32
C SER A 154 -39.27 13.94 -8.92
N MET A 155 -38.83 13.78 -10.18
CA MET A 155 -38.64 12.47 -10.84
C MET A 155 -37.44 11.69 -10.27
N GLU A 156 -37.09 11.95 -9.02
CA GLU A 156 -35.91 11.42 -8.35
C GLU A 156 -36.26 10.13 -7.60
N TYR A 157 -35.55 9.05 -7.92
CA TYR A 157 -35.63 7.77 -7.24
C TYR A 157 -34.45 7.61 -6.27
N ARG A 158 -34.75 7.65 -4.97
CA ARG A 158 -33.72 7.48 -3.95
C ARG A 158 -33.53 6.00 -3.61
N ILE A 159 -32.31 5.51 -3.86
CA ILE A 159 -31.88 4.16 -3.49
C ILE A 159 -31.56 4.14 -1.98
N PRO A 160 -32.04 3.15 -1.22
CA PRO A 160 -31.67 2.99 0.18
C PRO A 160 -30.17 2.74 0.35
N PRO A 161 -29.50 3.36 1.34
CA PRO A 161 -28.06 3.15 1.56
C PRO A 161 -27.69 1.67 1.79
N ALA A 162 -28.61 0.89 2.38
CA ALA A 162 -28.39 -0.54 2.62
C ALA A 162 -28.23 -1.35 1.32
N GLU A 163 -28.74 -0.86 0.19
CA GLU A 163 -28.63 -1.49 -1.12
C GLU A 163 -27.46 -0.97 -1.95
N THR A 164 -26.67 -0.04 -1.41
CA THR A 164 -25.49 0.50 -2.07
C THR A 164 -24.24 -0.12 -1.47
N TYR A 165 -23.34 -0.59 -2.31
CA TYR A 165 -22.02 -1.05 -1.88
C TYR A 165 -21.15 0.16 -1.52
N HIS A 166 -20.60 0.15 -0.31
CA HIS A 166 -19.72 1.20 0.19
C HIS A 166 -18.26 0.84 -0.09
N GLN A 167 -17.72 1.43 -1.15
CA GLN A 167 -16.31 1.25 -1.51
C GLN A 167 -15.39 1.83 -0.42
N THR A 168 -14.58 0.98 0.19
CA THR A 168 -13.58 1.37 1.21
C THR A 168 -12.18 1.57 0.61
N GLN A 169 -11.87 0.85 -0.47
CA GLN A 169 -10.56 0.83 -1.14
C GLN A 169 -10.68 1.27 -2.59
N LEU A 170 -9.63 1.88 -3.14
CA LEU A 170 -9.60 2.34 -4.54
C LEU A 170 -9.81 1.19 -5.53
N GLU A 171 -9.23 0.02 -5.22
CA GLU A 171 -9.32 -1.21 -6.00
C GLU A 171 -9.92 -2.32 -5.11
N PRO A 172 -11.25 -2.42 -5.02
CA PRO A 172 -11.88 -3.44 -4.21
C PRO A 172 -11.56 -4.84 -4.78
N PRO A 173 -11.09 -5.79 -3.95
CA PRO A 173 -10.84 -7.14 -4.40
C PRO A 173 -12.16 -7.82 -4.81
N VAL A 174 -12.08 -8.70 -5.81
CA VAL A 174 -13.28 -9.39 -6.35
C VAL A 174 -14.04 -10.15 -5.26
N GLY A 175 -13.31 -10.76 -4.32
CA GLY A 175 -13.91 -11.47 -3.18
C GLY A 175 -14.84 -10.59 -2.33
N GLU A 176 -14.47 -9.33 -2.08
CA GLU A 176 -15.30 -8.43 -1.25
C GLU A 176 -16.60 -8.04 -1.96
N ILE A 177 -16.54 -7.78 -3.26
CA ILE A 177 -17.73 -7.50 -4.08
C ILE A 177 -18.63 -8.74 -4.13
N LEU A 178 -18.04 -9.92 -4.33
CA LEU A 178 -18.75 -11.18 -4.41
C LEU A 178 -19.41 -11.55 -3.08
N ASP A 179 -18.72 -11.37 -1.95
CA ASP A 179 -19.26 -11.59 -0.60
C ASP A 179 -20.46 -10.67 -0.33
N TRP A 180 -20.40 -9.41 -0.78
CA TRP A 180 -21.53 -8.50 -0.70
C TRP A 180 -22.71 -8.96 -1.58
N MET A 181 -22.46 -9.41 -2.81
CA MET A 181 -23.49 -9.94 -3.70
C MET A 181 -24.15 -11.21 -3.15
N ASN A 182 -23.33 -12.12 -2.61
CA ASN A 182 -23.75 -13.34 -1.92
C ASN A 182 -24.63 -13.01 -0.70
N THR A 183 -24.25 -12.01 0.10
CA THR A 183 -25.05 -11.55 1.24
C THR A 183 -26.42 -11.01 0.81
N LYS A 184 -26.51 -10.43 -0.39
CA LYS A 184 -27.75 -9.84 -0.92
C LYS A 184 -28.67 -10.84 -1.61
N THR A 185 -28.09 -11.85 -2.25
CA THR A 185 -28.82 -12.90 -2.97
C THR A 185 -29.11 -14.11 -2.08
N GLY A 186 -28.40 -14.26 -0.96
CA GLY A 186 -28.43 -15.48 -0.15
C GLY A 186 -27.63 -16.65 -0.74
N ARG A 187 -26.97 -16.45 -1.88
CA ARG A 187 -26.16 -17.46 -2.57
C ARG A 187 -24.75 -17.52 -2.00
N HIS A 188 -24.07 -18.66 -2.20
CA HIS A 188 -22.66 -18.82 -1.85
C HIS A 188 -21.83 -19.12 -3.11
N VAL A 189 -21.58 -18.07 -3.91
CA VAL A 189 -20.76 -18.17 -5.12
C VAL A 189 -19.30 -17.86 -4.79
N GLU A 190 -18.38 -18.73 -5.22
CA GLU A 190 -16.94 -18.50 -5.10
C GLU A 190 -16.35 -17.87 -6.38
N VAL A 191 -15.21 -17.20 -6.24
CA VAL A 191 -14.54 -16.55 -7.39
C VAL A 191 -14.19 -17.59 -8.45
N TYR A 192 -14.76 -17.43 -9.64
CA TYR A 192 -14.44 -18.28 -10.78
C TYR A 192 -13.06 -17.92 -11.34
N VAL A 193 -12.06 -18.76 -11.03
CA VAL A 193 -10.73 -18.67 -11.65
C VAL A 193 -10.57 -19.81 -12.65
N SER A 194 -10.36 -19.45 -13.92
CA SER A 194 -10.07 -20.42 -14.97
C SER A 194 -8.89 -21.30 -14.61
N ARG A 195 -8.94 -22.58 -14.98
CA ARG A 195 -7.81 -23.51 -14.79
C ARG A 195 -6.53 -22.99 -15.46
N HIS A 196 -6.69 -22.31 -16.60
CA HIS A 196 -5.57 -21.70 -17.31
C HIS A 196 -4.93 -20.56 -16.50
N ASP A 197 -5.73 -19.70 -15.89
CA ASP A 197 -5.23 -18.58 -15.07
C ASP A 197 -4.52 -19.09 -13.82
N ARG A 198 -5.08 -20.10 -13.15
CA ARG A 198 -4.41 -20.77 -12.02
C ARG A 198 -3.06 -21.36 -12.43
N LEU A 199 -2.98 -22.01 -13.60
CA LEU A 199 -1.73 -22.54 -14.13
C LEU A 199 -0.73 -21.41 -14.45
N MET A 200 -1.18 -20.31 -15.05
CA MET A 200 -0.32 -19.17 -15.36
C MET A 200 0.21 -18.47 -14.09
N HIS A 201 -0.63 -18.31 -13.07
CA HIS A 201 -0.21 -17.75 -11.78
C HIS A 201 0.81 -18.65 -11.07
N THR A 202 0.58 -19.95 -11.06
CA THR A 202 1.53 -20.92 -10.48
C THR A 202 2.84 -20.96 -11.25
N LEU A 203 2.81 -20.93 -12.58
CA LEU A 203 4.02 -20.85 -13.41
C LEU A 203 4.80 -19.54 -13.18
N LYS A 204 4.12 -18.40 -13.04
CA LYS A 204 4.76 -17.12 -12.69
C LYS A 204 5.47 -17.21 -11.34
N LEU A 205 4.80 -17.72 -10.31
CA LEU A 205 5.39 -17.91 -8.98
C LEU A 205 6.57 -18.89 -9.01
N ALA A 206 6.43 -20.02 -9.73
CA ALA A 206 7.51 -20.97 -9.90
C ALA A 206 8.72 -20.35 -10.63
N SER A 207 8.49 -19.57 -11.69
CA SER A 207 9.55 -18.88 -12.42
C SER A 207 10.29 -17.86 -11.55
N LEU A 208 9.57 -17.14 -10.69
CA LEU A 208 10.15 -16.19 -9.75
C LEU A 208 11.00 -16.90 -8.70
N ALA A 209 10.52 -18.03 -8.18
CA ALA A 209 11.29 -18.85 -7.24
C ALA A 209 12.58 -19.40 -7.87
N VAL A 210 12.50 -19.93 -9.10
CA VAL A 210 13.68 -20.40 -9.83
C VAL A 210 14.65 -19.26 -10.10
N ALA A 211 14.18 -18.08 -10.52
CA ALA A 211 15.01 -16.91 -10.72
C ALA A 211 15.70 -16.45 -9.43
N ALA A 212 15.00 -16.44 -8.30
CA ALA A 212 15.56 -16.09 -7.00
C ALA A 212 16.66 -17.08 -6.57
N VAL A 213 16.43 -18.39 -6.74
CA VAL A 213 17.45 -19.42 -6.47
C VAL A 213 18.65 -19.29 -7.41
N ALA A 214 18.42 -19.05 -8.70
CA ALA A 214 19.49 -18.86 -9.68
C ALA A 214 20.34 -17.62 -9.34
N LEU A 215 19.70 -16.50 -8.97
CA LEU A 215 20.39 -15.28 -8.51
C LEU A 215 21.17 -15.52 -7.23
N LEU A 216 20.63 -16.29 -6.28
CA LEU A 216 21.33 -16.65 -5.05
C LEU A 216 22.58 -17.49 -5.35
N LEU A 217 22.44 -18.55 -6.15
CA LEU A 217 23.56 -19.42 -6.54
C LEU A 217 24.61 -18.66 -7.35
N TYR A 218 24.18 -17.79 -8.28
CA TYR A 218 25.08 -16.92 -9.03
C TYR A 218 25.79 -15.92 -8.11
N GLY A 219 25.08 -15.35 -7.14
CA GLY A 219 25.65 -14.47 -6.12
C GLY A 219 26.72 -15.17 -5.27
N LEU A 220 26.45 -16.40 -4.83
CA LEU A 220 27.42 -17.23 -4.10
C LEU A 220 28.64 -17.59 -4.96
N TYR A 221 28.41 -17.93 -6.23
CA TYR A 221 29.49 -18.21 -7.17
C TYR A 221 30.36 -16.96 -7.43
N ALA A 222 29.73 -15.81 -7.67
CA ALA A 222 30.41 -14.54 -7.88
C ALA A 222 31.20 -14.12 -6.63
N ALA A 223 30.61 -14.26 -5.43
CA ALA A 223 31.25 -14.00 -4.14
C ALA A 223 32.51 -14.86 -3.96
N ARG A 224 32.44 -16.15 -4.30
CA ARG A 224 33.59 -17.06 -4.20
C ARG A 224 34.68 -16.74 -5.22
N ARG A 225 34.30 -16.36 -6.44
CA ARG A 225 35.26 -16.14 -7.54
C ARG A 225 35.89 -14.75 -7.50
N TRP A 226 35.18 -13.74 -6.96
CA TRP A 226 35.58 -12.33 -6.93
C TRP A 226 35.29 -11.74 -5.54
N PRO A 227 36.21 -11.82 -4.57
CA PRO A 227 36.00 -11.32 -3.20
C PRO A 227 35.70 -9.80 -3.16
N ILE A 228 36.12 -9.05 -4.17
CA ILE A 228 35.79 -7.63 -4.34
C ILE A 228 34.28 -7.41 -4.42
N VAL A 229 33.51 -8.33 -5.01
CA VAL A 229 32.04 -8.24 -5.09
C VAL A 229 31.41 -8.24 -3.70
N CYS A 230 31.93 -9.05 -2.77
CA CYS A 230 31.46 -9.07 -1.38
C CYS A 230 31.72 -7.73 -0.68
N VAL A 231 32.88 -7.13 -0.90
CA VAL A 231 33.23 -5.81 -0.32
C VAL A 231 32.32 -4.72 -0.88
N VAL A 232 32.11 -4.68 -2.20
CA VAL A 232 31.20 -3.71 -2.82
C VAL A 232 29.77 -3.89 -2.33
N ALA A 233 29.29 -5.14 -2.24
CA ALA A 233 27.96 -5.44 -1.71
C ALA A 233 27.81 -5.01 -0.25
N ALA A 234 28.81 -5.29 0.60
CA ALA A 234 28.81 -4.88 2.00
C ALA A 234 28.78 -3.35 2.14
N LEU A 235 29.55 -2.62 1.33
CA LEU A 235 29.55 -1.15 1.33
C LEU A 235 28.21 -0.58 0.86
N LEU A 236 27.55 -1.20 -0.12
CA LEU A 236 26.21 -0.81 -0.56
C LEU A 236 25.16 -1.06 0.53
N ILE A 237 25.23 -2.20 1.20
CA ILE A 237 24.34 -2.50 2.34
C ILE A 237 24.55 -1.48 3.45
N GLU A 238 25.80 -1.18 3.80
CA GLU A 238 26.12 -0.15 4.81
C GLU A 238 25.61 1.23 4.40
N MET A 239 25.74 1.60 3.13
CA MET A 239 25.20 2.86 2.60
C MET A 239 23.68 2.95 2.79
N ILE A 240 22.96 1.90 2.40
CA ILE A 240 21.50 1.82 2.50
C ILE A 240 21.08 1.87 3.97
N SER A 241 21.71 1.06 4.83
CA SER A 241 21.39 0.96 6.26
C SER A 241 21.64 2.29 7.01
N THR A 242 22.77 2.95 6.77
CA THR A 242 23.12 4.20 7.46
C THR A 242 22.42 5.43 6.88
N SER A 243 21.90 5.36 5.66
CA SER A 243 21.18 6.48 5.02
C SER A 243 19.79 6.77 5.61
N GLY A 244 19.20 5.83 6.37
CA GLY A 244 17.83 5.97 6.85
C GLY A 244 16.76 5.86 5.76
N ILE A 245 17.09 5.25 4.60
CA ILE A 245 16.19 5.16 3.44
C ILE A 245 14.84 4.50 3.76
N PHE A 246 14.80 3.47 4.60
CA PHE A 246 13.56 2.81 5.00
C PHE A 246 12.65 3.73 5.81
N TYR A 247 13.22 4.52 6.73
CA TYR A 247 12.46 5.52 7.48
C TYR A 247 11.89 6.59 6.53
N ASN A 248 12.69 7.03 5.57
CA ASN A 248 12.27 8.05 4.60
C ASN A 248 11.16 7.54 3.67
N LEU A 249 11.24 6.27 3.23
CA LEU A 249 10.24 5.67 2.35
C LEU A 249 8.89 5.47 3.06
N LEU A 250 8.91 4.97 4.31
CA LEU A 250 7.69 4.75 5.09
C LEU A 250 6.95 6.05 5.43
N ASN A 251 7.68 7.15 5.60
CA ASN A 251 7.11 8.46 5.91
C ASN A 251 6.85 9.32 4.66
N GLY A 252 7.08 8.80 3.45
CA GLY A 252 6.86 9.53 2.19
C GLY A 252 7.75 10.77 2.03
N MET A 253 8.98 10.73 2.54
CA MET A 253 9.90 11.87 2.49
C MET A 253 10.43 12.09 1.06
N VAL A 254 10.52 13.37 0.66
CA VAL A 254 11.05 13.78 -0.65
C VAL A 254 12.58 13.79 -0.69
N LEU A 255 13.15 13.73 -1.89
CA LEU A 255 14.60 13.78 -2.10
C LEU A 255 15.22 15.12 -1.69
N VAL A 256 14.55 16.21 -2.06
CA VAL A 256 14.91 17.61 -1.74
C VAL A 256 13.64 18.32 -1.32
N GLY A 257 13.67 19.00 -0.17
CA GLY A 257 12.54 19.76 0.33
C GLY A 257 12.44 21.15 -0.30
N LYS A 258 11.46 21.90 0.18
CA LYS A 258 11.31 23.33 -0.14
C LYS A 258 11.23 24.12 1.16
N ASP A 259 12.02 25.18 1.25
CA ASP A 259 11.94 26.14 2.35
C ASP A 259 10.61 26.93 2.28
N ARG A 260 10.31 27.70 3.32
CA ARG A 260 9.15 28.60 3.41
C ARG A 260 9.05 29.59 2.24
N ASN A 261 10.17 29.90 1.60
CA ASN A 261 10.24 30.80 0.46
C ASN A 261 10.03 30.08 -0.89
N GLY A 262 9.83 28.77 -0.88
CA GLY A 262 9.69 27.94 -2.08
C GLY A 262 11.01 27.48 -2.70
N GLU A 263 12.14 27.97 -2.20
CA GLU A 263 13.49 27.59 -2.64
C GLU A 263 13.86 26.16 -2.21
N PRO A 264 14.67 25.43 -2.98
CA PRO A 264 15.06 24.06 -2.65
C PRO A 264 15.90 24.00 -1.36
N GLU A 265 15.48 23.16 -0.42
CA GLU A 265 16.19 22.89 0.83
C GLU A 265 16.74 21.46 0.82
N TYR A 266 18.07 21.32 0.87
CA TYR A 266 18.75 20.02 0.79
C TYR A 266 18.95 19.33 2.14
N ILE A 267 18.93 20.08 3.25
CA ILE A 267 19.10 19.56 4.61
C ILE A 267 17.91 19.99 5.44
N MET A 268 17.19 19.03 6.02
CA MET A 268 15.98 19.32 6.77
C MET A 268 16.35 19.88 8.15
N ARG A 269 15.80 21.06 8.50
CA ARG A 269 16.02 21.63 9.84
C ARG A 269 15.24 20.87 10.91
N GLY A 270 15.90 20.60 12.04
CA GLY A 270 15.30 19.97 13.22
C GLY A 270 15.63 18.49 13.40
N PHE A 271 15.22 17.94 14.55
CA PHE A 271 15.65 16.60 15.00
C PHE A 271 14.74 15.45 14.54
N ARG A 272 13.53 15.74 14.04
CA ARG A 272 12.47 14.73 13.85
C ARG A 272 12.28 14.25 12.41
N GLY A 273 13.17 14.60 11.49
CA GLY A 273 13.15 14.03 10.14
C GLY A 273 14.40 14.34 9.34
N GLN A 274 14.42 13.82 8.11
CA GLN A 274 15.57 13.83 7.22
C GLN A 274 15.05 13.76 5.78
N TYR A 275 15.67 14.50 4.86
CA TYR A 275 15.39 14.29 3.43
C TYR A 275 16.11 13.05 2.92
N LEU A 276 15.55 12.38 1.92
CA LEU A 276 16.19 11.19 1.35
C LEU A 276 17.59 11.51 0.79
N GLY A 277 17.75 12.67 0.13
CA GLY A 277 19.04 13.10 -0.40
C GLY A 277 20.08 13.38 0.70
N GLU A 278 19.65 13.95 1.82
CA GLU A 278 20.51 14.22 2.99
C GLU A 278 21.10 12.92 3.56
N GLY A 279 20.27 11.89 3.73
CA GLY A 279 20.71 10.59 4.25
C GLY A 279 21.67 9.85 3.32
N LEU A 280 21.39 9.85 2.02
CA LEU A 280 22.29 9.26 1.02
C LEU A 280 23.63 10.01 0.92
N PHE A 281 23.61 11.33 1.04
CA PHE A 281 24.83 12.13 1.03
C PHE A 281 25.71 11.84 2.26
N CYS A 282 25.12 11.87 3.46
CA CYS A 282 25.87 11.60 4.70
C CYS A 282 26.46 10.19 4.74
N SER A 283 25.68 9.16 4.36
CA SER A 283 26.17 7.77 4.28
C SER A 283 27.30 7.61 3.26
N SER A 284 27.19 8.22 2.08
CA SER A 284 28.25 8.22 1.07
C SER A 284 29.55 8.84 1.60
N MET A 285 29.47 9.97 2.30
CA MET A 285 30.64 10.64 2.86
C MET A 285 31.30 9.83 3.98
N MET A 286 30.51 9.13 4.81
CA MET A 286 31.05 8.19 5.80
C MET A 286 31.80 7.02 5.14
N ILE A 287 31.25 6.45 4.06
CA ILE A 287 31.93 5.38 3.29
C ILE A 287 33.22 5.88 2.64
N VAL A 288 33.20 7.06 2.01
CA VAL A 288 34.41 7.68 1.43
C VAL A 288 35.46 7.92 2.51
N SER A 289 35.04 8.37 3.70
CA SER A 289 35.94 8.56 4.84
C SER A 289 36.59 7.26 5.31
N GLY A 290 35.81 6.17 5.43
CA GLY A 290 36.33 4.85 5.81
C GLY A 290 37.24 4.23 4.75
N LEU A 291 36.85 4.27 3.48
CA LEU A 291 37.63 3.76 2.36
C LEU A 291 38.97 4.49 2.20
N SER A 292 38.96 5.81 2.36
CA SER A 292 40.19 6.61 2.29
C SER A 292 41.15 6.27 3.44
N LEU A 293 40.68 6.01 4.66
CA LEU A 293 41.54 5.49 5.74
C LEU A 293 42.13 4.12 5.41
N LEU A 294 41.33 3.22 4.83
CA LEU A 294 41.80 1.89 4.43
C LEU A 294 42.90 1.99 3.36
N VAL A 295 42.71 2.85 2.36
CA VAL A 295 43.73 3.08 1.33
C VAL A 295 44.98 3.72 1.93
N ALA A 296 44.83 4.69 2.84
CA ALA A 296 45.97 5.32 3.52
C ALA A 296 46.78 4.29 4.33
N ALA A 297 46.11 3.35 5.01
CA ALA A 297 46.77 2.28 5.76
C ALA A 297 47.49 1.25 4.86
N ARG A 298 46.98 1.00 3.65
CA ARG A 298 47.53 -0.01 2.72
C ARG A 298 48.49 0.56 1.66
N ALA A 299 48.54 1.87 1.48
CA ALA A 299 49.42 2.54 0.52
C ALA A 299 50.92 2.17 0.59
N PRO A 300 51.53 1.88 1.77
CA PRO A 300 52.92 1.38 1.86
C PRO A 300 53.18 0.06 1.14
N TYR A 301 52.17 -0.79 1.01
CA TYR A 301 52.32 -2.11 0.37
C TYR A 301 52.13 -2.04 -1.14
N TRP A 302 51.44 -1.03 -1.67
CA TRP A 302 51.15 -0.91 -3.10
C TRP A 302 52.20 -0.12 -3.87
N VAL A 303 52.93 0.78 -3.20
CA VAL A 303 53.87 1.70 -3.85
C VAL A 303 55.29 1.44 -3.34
N ASN A 304 56.14 0.94 -4.23
CA ASN A 304 57.53 0.53 -3.91
C ASN A 304 58.43 1.71 -3.42
N SER A 305 58.04 2.95 -3.68
CA SER A 305 58.79 4.14 -3.22
C SER A 305 58.21 4.68 -1.92
N ARG A 306 59.05 4.74 -0.86
CA ARG A 306 58.67 5.26 0.46
C ARG A 306 58.12 6.69 0.40
N ILE A 307 58.68 7.55 -0.44
CA ILE A 307 58.25 8.96 -0.57
C ILE A 307 56.85 9.02 -1.21
N LYS A 308 56.64 8.27 -2.29
CA LYS A 308 55.35 8.23 -3.00
C LYS A 308 54.24 7.61 -2.14
N SER A 309 54.55 6.54 -1.41
CA SER A 309 53.63 5.92 -0.46
C SER A 309 53.21 6.88 0.66
N ARG A 310 54.17 7.61 1.27
CA ARG A 310 53.87 8.60 2.31
C ARG A 310 52.96 9.71 1.79
N PHE A 311 53.25 10.22 0.59
CA PHE A 311 52.41 11.24 -0.05
C PHE A 311 50.99 10.73 -0.31
N LEU A 312 50.84 9.51 -0.84
CA LEU A 312 49.54 8.88 -1.09
C LEU A 312 48.75 8.68 0.22
N SER A 313 49.42 8.20 1.27
CA SER A 313 48.82 8.00 2.59
C SER A 313 48.31 9.31 3.19
N LEU A 314 49.11 10.38 3.10
CA LEU A 314 48.73 11.71 3.57
C LEU A 314 47.57 12.30 2.76
N ALA A 315 47.54 12.09 1.45
CA ALA A 315 46.46 12.56 0.59
C ALA A 315 45.12 11.90 0.97
N PHE A 316 45.09 10.58 1.15
CA PHE A 316 43.89 9.86 1.55
C PHE A 316 43.48 10.10 3.01
N LEU A 317 44.44 10.30 3.91
CA LEU A 317 44.14 10.76 5.27
C LEU A 317 43.46 12.14 5.24
N GLY A 318 43.95 13.07 4.41
CA GLY A 318 43.32 14.37 4.20
C GLY A 318 41.90 14.25 3.67
N LEU A 319 41.66 13.37 2.68
CA LEU A 319 40.32 13.11 2.14
C LEU A 319 39.37 12.55 3.21
N SER A 320 39.85 11.65 4.07
CA SER A 320 39.06 11.10 5.19
C SER A 320 38.63 12.20 6.17
N LEU A 321 39.55 13.09 6.52
CA LEU A 321 39.27 14.21 7.43
C LEU A 321 38.28 15.22 6.80
N ILE A 322 38.43 15.52 5.51
CA ILE A 322 37.52 16.44 4.80
C ILE A 322 36.10 15.86 4.75
N SER A 323 35.95 14.58 4.39
CA SER A 323 34.64 13.93 4.31
C SER A 323 33.98 13.80 5.69
N GLY A 324 34.72 13.42 6.73
CA GLY A 324 34.22 13.42 8.11
C GLY A 324 33.82 14.83 8.59
N TRP A 325 34.61 15.84 8.24
CA TRP A 325 34.28 17.24 8.53
C TRP A 325 33.01 17.70 7.81
N SER A 326 32.78 17.29 6.55
CA SER A 326 31.54 17.59 5.83
C SER A 326 30.30 17.01 6.53
N VAL A 327 30.36 15.76 7.01
CA VAL A 327 29.27 15.15 7.79
C VAL A 327 29.04 15.91 9.09
N TRP A 328 30.11 16.31 9.78
CA TRP A 328 30.02 17.14 10.98
C TRP A 328 29.37 18.50 10.72
N GLN A 329 29.68 19.16 9.59
CA GLN A 329 29.03 20.41 9.20
C GLN A 329 27.53 20.22 8.93
N CYS A 330 27.13 19.15 8.24
CA CYS A 330 25.72 18.80 8.06
C CYS A 330 25.01 18.62 9.41
N TYR A 331 25.66 17.92 10.36
CA TYR A 331 25.13 17.73 11.70
C TYR A 331 24.98 19.06 12.46
N LYS A 332 26.00 19.93 12.44
CA LYS A 332 25.92 21.26 13.07
C LYS A 332 24.81 22.12 12.48
N TYR A 333 24.69 22.13 11.15
CA TYR A 333 23.63 22.86 10.45
C TYR A 333 22.25 22.37 10.90
N LYS A 334 22.09 21.05 11.04
CA LYS A 334 20.83 20.42 11.43
C LYS A 334 20.43 20.71 12.88
N THR A 335 21.39 20.65 13.81
CA THR A 335 21.14 20.85 15.24
C THR A 335 21.14 22.33 15.66
N GLY A 336 21.62 23.23 14.79
CA GLY A 336 21.82 24.64 15.13
C GLY A 336 22.90 24.84 16.20
N MET A 337 23.78 23.85 16.37
CA MET A 337 24.83 23.84 17.38
C MET A 337 26.04 24.67 16.90
N ASP A 338 25.83 25.95 16.64
CA ASP A 338 26.92 26.87 16.38
C ASP A 338 27.57 27.26 17.72
N THR A 339 28.72 26.65 17.97
CA THR A 339 29.65 26.91 19.09
C THR A 339 30.20 28.35 19.16
N THR A 340 29.76 29.27 18.30
CA THR A 340 30.26 30.66 18.23
C THR A 340 29.23 31.74 18.57
N ARG A 341 28.01 31.41 19.01
CA ARG A 341 27.11 32.39 19.66
C ARG A 341 26.51 31.85 20.95
N GLY A 342 27.30 31.93 22.02
CA GLY A 342 26.74 32.04 23.37
C GLY A 342 25.83 33.27 23.44
N GLY A 343 24.54 33.06 23.74
CA GLY A 343 23.50 34.10 23.81
C GLY A 343 23.12 34.59 22.41
N VAL A 344 21.94 34.38 21.86
CA VAL A 344 20.66 34.96 22.30
C VAL A 344 19.47 34.18 21.67
N ALA A 345 19.73 33.23 20.76
CA ALA A 345 18.66 32.60 19.97
C ALA A 345 17.82 31.54 20.71
N GLY A 346 18.28 31.04 21.86
CA GLY A 346 17.56 30.04 22.66
C GLY A 346 16.38 30.59 23.48
N ARG A 347 16.30 31.91 23.72
CA ARG A 347 15.20 32.49 24.52
C ARG A 347 13.93 32.76 23.72
N SER A 348 14.02 33.04 22.42
CA SER A 348 12.85 33.46 21.64
C SER A 348 11.84 32.34 21.34
N VAL A 349 12.28 31.07 21.31
CA VAL A 349 11.37 29.93 21.10
C VAL A 349 10.72 29.48 22.42
N GLN A 350 11.43 29.56 23.54
CA GLN A 350 10.89 29.17 24.85
C GLN A 350 9.99 30.26 25.48
N GLU A 351 10.20 31.54 25.17
CA GLU A 351 9.30 32.63 25.60
C GLU A 351 8.00 32.70 24.79
N ARG A 352 7.99 32.28 23.51
CA ARG A 352 6.74 32.25 22.71
C ARG A 352 5.75 31.18 23.19
N VAL A 353 6.25 30.04 23.67
CA VAL A 353 5.40 28.97 24.23
C VAL A 353 4.85 29.35 25.62
N ARG A 354 5.55 30.23 26.37
CA ARG A 354 5.04 30.76 27.65
C ARG A 354 4.08 31.94 27.49
N GLY A 355 4.28 32.82 26.51
CA GLY A 355 3.41 33.99 26.30
C GLY A 355 2.01 33.65 25.77
N GLN A 356 1.85 32.54 25.04
CA GLN A 356 0.57 32.19 24.42
C GLN A 356 -0.35 31.35 25.34
N ARG A 357 0.15 30.88 26.49
CA ARG A 357 -0.63 30.11 27.47
C ARG A 357 -1.28 30.95 28.58
N GLN A 358 -0.95 32.25 28.68
CA GLN A 358 -1.47 33.13 29.74
C GLN A 358 -2.59 34.09 29.30
N SER A 359 -2.98 34.13 28.02
CA SER A 359 -3.97 35.10 27.53
C SER A 359 -5.43 34.57 27.46
N THR A 360 -5.71 33.31 27.78
CA THR A 360 -7.04 32.71 27.51
C THR A 360 -7.71 32.10 28.74
N VAL A 361 -7.49 32.66 29.93
CA VAL A 361 -8.24 32.29 31.14
C VAL A 361 -8.50 33.52 32.00
N THR A 362 -9.53 34.31 31.66
CA THR A 362 -10.50 34.91 32.62
C THR A 362 -11.40 35.93 31.91
N LYS A 363 -12.67 35.57 31.71
CA LYS A 363 -13.83 36.44 31.98
C LYS A 363 -15.10 35.59 31.93
N ILE A 364 -15.59 35.21 33.12
CA ILE A 364 -16.94 34.73 33.38
C ILE A 364 -17.64 35.80 34.23
N LEU A 365 -18.93 36.03 33.92
CA LEU A 365 -20.09 36.42 34.77
C LEU A 365 -20.91 37.56 34.12
N PRO A 366 -22.24 37.67 34.37
CA PRO A 366 -23.24 36.62 34.65
C PRO A 366 -24.57 36.79 33.86
N ALA A 367 -25.52 35.92 34.18
CA ALA A 367 -26.81 35.62 33.56
C ALA A 367 -27.93 36.68 33.59
N SER A 368 -28.88 36.56 32.65
CA SER A 368 -30.35 36.70 32.85
C SER A 368 -31.07 35.95 31.70
N SER A 369 -31.68 34.77 31.94
CA SER A 369 -33.07 34.53 32.37
C SER A 369 -34.06 34.28 31.22
N GLY A 370 -34.63 33.06 31.21
CA GLY A 370 -35.84 32.66 30.47
C GLY A 370 -35.55 31.83 29.21
N GLY A 371 -36.09 30.62 28.98
CA GLY A 371 -36.99 29.76 29.73
C GLY A 371 -37.41 28.56 28.86
N ILE A 372 -37.58 27.41 29.51
CA ILE A 372 -38.50 26.29 29.19
C ILE A 372 -38.12 25.26 28.08
N ASN A 373 -37.71 24.08 28.56
CA ASN A 373 -37.94 22.65 28.17
C ASN A 373 -37.81 22.22 26.69
N ALA A 374 -36.86 21.36 26.29
CA ALA A 374 -36.71 19.89 26.52
C ALA A 374 -37.85 19.08 25.85
N ASP A 375 -37.66 18.12 24.93
CA ASP A 375 -36.68 17.04 24.83
C ASP A 375 -36.41 16.59 23.37
N THR A 376 -35.23 16.01 23.10
CA THR A 376 -35.00 14.64 22.56
C THR A 376 -33.67 14.53 21.78
N THR A 377 -32.66 14.07 22.54
CA THR A 377 -31.51 13.20 22.19
C THR A 377 -30.97 13.10 20.76
N THR A 378 -29.77 13.67 20.56
CA THR A 378 -28.78 13.21 19.56
C THR A 378 -27.55 12.68 20.28
N THR A 379 -27.31 11.38 20.15
CA THR A 379 -26.12 10.66 20.62
C THR A 379 -24.99 10.81 19.60
N THR A 380 -23.98 11.60 19.92
CA THR A 380 -22.73 11.67 19.15
C THR A 380 -21.72 10.73 19.79
N ALA A 381 -21.37 9.67 19.06
CA ALA A 381 -20.43 8.64 19.48
C ALA A 381 -19.01 9.20 19.62
N CYS A 382 -18.36 8.85 20.72
CA CYS A 382 -16.94 9.06 20.96
C CYS A 382 -16.10 8.15 20.06
N LEU A 383 -15.21 8.74 19.27
CA LEU A 383 -14.10 8.03 18.63
C LEU A 383 -13.05 7.72 19.69
N HIS A 384 -12.86 6.43 19.98
CA HIS A 384 -11.72 5.90 20.70
C HIS A 384 -10.43 6.13 19.88
N PRO A 385 -9.30 6.50 20.52
CA PRO A 385 -8.00 6.39 19.88
C PRO A 385 -7.58 4.91 19.82
N ALA A 386 -7.04 4.53 18.66
CA ALA A 386 -6.57 3.20 18.35
C ALA A 386 -5.49 2.72 19.33
N SER A 387 -5.64 1.45 19.72
CA SER A 387 -4.72 0.67 20.54
C SER A 387 -3.36 0.53 19.88
N GLU A 388 -2.34 0.86 20.65
CA GLU A 388 -0.93 0.52 20.49
C GLU A 388 -0.78 -1.01 20.35
N GLN A 389 -0.44 -1.49 19.16
CA GLN A 389 -0.05 -2.88 18.92
C GLN A 389 1.47 -3.00 18.98
N ASP A 390 1.92 -3.94 19.80
CA ASP A 390 3.31 -4.25 20.13
C ASP A 390 4.21 -4.48 18.90
N GLY A 391 5.23 -3.63 18.78
CA GLY A 391 6.33 -3.75 17.81
C GLY A 391 7.42 -4.76 18.22
N SER A 392 7.06 -5.88 18.85
CA SER A 392 8.01 -6.89 19.33
C SER A 392 8.48 -7.88 18.25
N GLY A 393 7.82 -7.95 17.09
CA GLY A 393 8.18 -8.90 16.01
C GLY A 393 9.32 -8.45 15.08
N LEU A 394 9.59 -7.14 14.97
CA LEU A 394 10.61 -6.61 14.05
C LEU A 394 12.03 -6.65 14.64
N THR A 395 12.17 -6.70 15.96
CA THR A 395 13.47 -6.78 16.65
C THR A 395 14.04 -8.20 16.63
N GLU A 396 13.19 -9.24 16.64
CA GLU A 396 13.63 -10.63 16.52
C GLU A 396 14.18 -10.97 15.13
N GLY A 397 13.58 -10.41 14.06
CA GLY A 397 14.06 -10.60 12.68
C GLY A 397 15.44 -9.98 12.41
N VAL A 398 15.71 -8.80 12.98
CA VAL A 398 17.00 -8.11 12.83
C VAL A 398 18.09 -8.80 13.67
N ALA A 399 17.75 -9.29 14.87
CA ALA A 399 18.66 -10.10 15.69
C ALA A 399 19.01 -11.45 15.03
N GLY A 400 18.04 -12.08 14.35
CA GLY A 400 18.26 -13.31 13.57
C GLY A 400 19.19 -13.09 12.37
N ALA A 401 19.01 -12.01 11.62
CA ALA A 401 19.88 -11.66 10.49
C ALA A 401 21.32 -11.35 10.93
N SER A 402 21.49 -10.67 12.08
CA SER A 402 22.81 -10.39 12.66
C SER A 402 23.54 -11.66 13.08
N LYS A 403 22.87 -12.61 13.73
CA LYS A 403 23.47 -13.91 14.09
C LYS A 403 23.79 -14.78 12.87
N ALA A 404 22.97 -14.75 11.82
CA ALA A 404 23.24 -15.46 10.58
C ALA A 404 24.49 -14.90 9.85
N MET A 405 24.65 -13.57 9.83
CA MET A 405 25.87 -12.94 9.30
C MET A 405 27.10 -13.29 10.13
N GLU A 406 27.00 -13.34 11.46
CA GLU A 406 28.10 -13.70 12.35
C GLU A 406 28.55 -15.16 12.14
N GLN A 407 27.60 -16.09 11.95
CA GLN A 407 27.90 -17.48 11.61
C GLN A 407 28.57 -17.65 10.24
N VAL A 408 28.11 -16.91 9.23
CA VAL A 408 28.75 -16.90 7.90
C VAL A 408 30.17 -16.33 7.98
N PHE A 409 30.39 -15.28 8.77
CA PHE A 409 31.71 -14.69 8.99
C PHE A 409 32.66 -15.67 9.68
N TRP A 410 32.16 -16.44 10.65
CA TRP A 410 32.94 -17.46 11.36
C TRP A 410 33.32 -18.63 10.45
N LEU A 411 32.39 -19.11 9.61
CA LEU A 411 32.63 -20.18 8.63
C LEU A 411 33.64 -19.75 7.56
N VAL A 412 33.53 -18.53 7.03
CA VAL A 412 34.49 -17.99 6.06
C VAL A 412 35.87 -17.83 6.70
N ARG A 413 35.94 -17.43 7.98
CA ARG A 413 37.21 -17.33 8.72
C ARG A 413 37.86 -18.70 8.92
N GLU A 414 37.10 -19.73 9.30
CA GLU A 414 37.63 -21.09 9.47
C GLU A 414 38.16 -21.68 8.16
N ASP A 415 37.45 -21.47 7.05
CA ASP A 415 37.89 -21.93 5.73
C ASP A 415 39.13 -21.16 5.24
N MET A 416 39.24 -19.87 5.54
CA MET A 416 40.45 -19.09 5.23
C MET A 416 41.66 -19.54 6.07
N VAL A 417 41.45 -19.96 7.32
CA VAL A 417 42.51 -20.53 8.17
C VAL A 417 42.94 -21.93 7.67
N ARG A 418 42.00 -22.75 7.18
CA ARG A 418 42.31 -24.07 6.60
C ARG A 418 43.01 -24.02 5.24
N MET A 419 42.92 -22.89 4.52
CA MET A 419 43.63 -22.70 3.25
C MET A 419 45.09 -22.22 3.43
N ARG A 420 45.57 -22.08 4.67
CA ARG A 420 46.97 -21.77 4.96
C ARG A 420 47.84 -23.00 4.67
N SER A 421 48.77 -22.89 3.72
CA SER A 421 49.64 -24.01 3.40
C SER A 421 50.67 -24.24 4.53
N PRO A 422 51.04 -25.49 4.84
CA PRO A 422 52.06 -25.78 5.86
C PRO A 422 53.40 -25.07 5.62
N ASP A 423 53.72 -24.81 4.35
CA ASP A 423 54.92 -24.06 3.93
C ASP A 423 54.86 -22.56 4.30
N GLU A 424 53.66 -21.97 4.37
CA GLU A 424 53.50 -20.58 4.82
C GLU A 424 53.67 -20.44 6.33
N ASP A 425 53.23 -21.42 7.12
CA ASP A 425 53.45 -21.44 8.56
C ASP A 425 54.92 -21.66 8.90
N ALA A 426 55.62 -22.51 8.15
CA ALA A 426 57.07 -22.68 8.28
C ALA A 426 57.83 -21.38 7.96
N ARG A 427 57.42 -20.66 6.90
CA ARG A 427 57.99 -19.35 6.55
C ARG A 427 57.69 -18.27 7.57
N LEU A 428 56.49 -18.26 8.16
CA LEU A 428 56.13 -17.28 9.18
C LEU A 428 56.94 -17.51 10.47
N ASN A 429 57.11 -18.78 10.87
CA ASN A 429 57.92 -19.13 12.03
C ASN A 429 59.40 -18.79 11.82
N GLN A 430 59.93 -19.00 10.60
CA GLN A 430 61.29 -18.62 10.25
C GLN A 430 61.50 -17.09 10.28
N LEU A 431 60.52 -16.31 9.82
CA LEU A 431 60.55 -14.85 9.89
C LEU A 431 60.39 -14.31 11.33
N VAL A 432 59.66 -15.02 12.19
CA VAL A 432 59.53 -14.68 13.62
C VAL A 432 60.82 -15.01 14.38
N GLU A 433 61.52 -16.09 14.03
CA GLU A 433 62.86 -16.39 14.55
C GLU A 433 63.89 -15.35 14.09
N GLU A 434 63.92 -14.96 12.81
CA GLU A 434 64.81 -13.90 12.32
C GLU A 434 64.51 -12.53 12.94
N ALA A 435 63.26 -12.24 13.29
CA ALA A 435 62.87 -11.00 13.97
C ALA A 435 63.17 -11.00 15.48
N SER A 436 63.41 -12.16 16.09
CA SER A 436 63.68 -12.30 17.53
C SER A 436 65.07 -11.80 17.93
N ASP A 437 66.00 -11.67 16.99
CA ASP A 437 67.37 -11.20 17.25
C ASP A 437 67.50 -9.67 17.24
N ASP A 438 66.43 -8.95 16.88
CA ASP A 438 66.44 -7.49 16.75
C ASP A 438 65.29 -6.89 17.61
N GLU A 439 65.61 -6.47 18.84
CA GLU A 439 64.61 -6.03 19.85
C GLU A 439 63.70 -4.88 19.39
N GLY A 440 64.08 -4.13 18.35
CA GLY A 440 63.26 -3.09 17.73
C GLY A 440 62.18 -3.60 16.77
N LEU A 441 62.28 -4.82 16.26
CA LEU A 441 61.38 -5.39 15.24
C LEU A 441 60.24 -6.22 15.84
N LEU A 442 60.38 -6.67 17.09
CA LEU A 442 59.44 -7.57 17.75
C LEU A 442 58.06 -6.92 17.99
N ILE A 443 58.03 -5.62 18.29
CA ILE A 443 56.79 -4.87 18.57
C ILE A 443 55.98 -4.66 17.29
N ASP A 444 56.64 -4.36 16.17
CA ASP A 444 55.98 -4.19 14.87
C ASP A 444 55.47 -5.54 14.33
N THR A 445 56.19 -6.64 14.59
CA THR A 445 55.80 -7.98 14.13
C THR A 445 54.62 -8.55 14.93
N LEU A 446 54.59 -8.31 16.25
CA LEU A 446 53.47 -8.71 17.12
C LEU A 446 52.18 -7.93 16.81
N LEU A 447 52.29 -6.64 16.48
CA LEU A 447 51.13 -5.83 16.09
C LEU A 447 50.52 -6.29 14.75
N VAL A 448 51.35 -6.78 13.82
CA VAL A 448 50.93 -7.29 12.51
C VAL A 448 50.21 -8.64 12.62
N SER A 449 50.58 -9.49 13.58
CA SER A 449 49.92 -10.79 13.81
C SER A 449 48.53 -10.72 14.46
N VAL A 450 48.22 -9.65 15.21
CA VAL A 450 46.94 -9.52 15.94
C VAL A 450 45.86 -8.79 15.11
N LEU A 451 46.25 -7.99 14.12
CA LEU A 451 45.35 -7.08 13.39
C LEU A 451 45.06 -7.44 11.93
N LEU A 452 45.46 -8.63 11.46
CA LEU A 452 45.14 -9.07 10.10
C LEU A 452 44.35 -10.39 10.10
N PRO A 453 43.05 -10.39 9.79
CA PRO A 453 42.54 -11.39 8.86
C PRO A 453 43.07 -11.02 7.47
N ARG A 454 43.76 -11.96 6.82
CA ARG A 454 44.33 -11.74 5.48
C ARG A 454 43.25 -11.48 4.44
#